data_AF-A0A9E5FFW7-F1
#
_entry.id   AF-A0A9E5FFW7-F1
#
_cell.length_a   1.000
_cell.length_b   1.000
_cell.length_c   1.000
_cell.angle_alpha   90.00
_cell.angle_beta   90.00
_cell.angle_gamma   90.00
#
_symmetry.space_group_name_H-M   'P 1'
#
loop_
_entity.id
_entity.type
_entity.pdbx_description
1 polymer ?
#
loop_
_entity_poly.entity_id
_entity_poly.type
_entity_poly.pdbx_seq_one_letter_code
_entity_poly.pdbx_strand_id
1 'polypeptide(L)'
;MQQKHLLKPRWNDFSGDNNVIFLSGYARTTLISDTERKATLRVGFANWAIVYFNGKKVATVDYTEEFETAKIAISLQKGNNELLIKTNNRINRERHIWVLNCAVE
;
A
#
# COMPACT_ATOMS: atom_id res chain seq x y z
N MET A 1 40.60 -23.51 -14.01
CA MET A 1 39.23 -24.04 -13.81
C MET A 1 38.37 -22.87 -13.34
N GLN A 2 37.42 -22.41 -14.17
CA GLN A 2 36.64 -21.19 -13.91
C GLN A 2 35.60 -21.41 -12.79
N GLN A 3 35.54 -20.50 -11.83
CA GLN A 3 34.54 -20.49 -10.76
C GLN A 3 33.30 -19.72 -11.24
N LYS A 4 32.18 -20.42 -11.44
CA LYS A 4 30.90 -19.83 -11.84
C LYS A 4 30.44 -18.78 -10.83
N HIS A 5 30.30 -17.53 -11.27
CA HIS A 5 29.61 -16.47 -10.54
C HIS A 5 28.11 -16.79 -10.47
N LEU A 6 27.66 -17.28 -9.33
CA LEU A 6 26.24 -17.24 -8.96
C LEU A 6 25.93 -15.81 -8.50
N LEU A 7 25.23 -15.05 -9.35
CA LEU A 7 24.61 -13.79 -8.98
C LEU A 7 23.58 -14.07 -7.87
N LYS A 8 23.94 -13.78 -6.62
CA LYS A 8 22.95 -13.71 -5.53
C LYS A 8 22.04 -12.50 -5.77
N PRO A 9 20.71 -12.62 -5.61
CA PRO A 9 19.85 -11.44 -5.63
C PRO A 9 20.27 -10.52 -4.48
N ARG A 10 20.41 -9.23 -4.78
CA ARG A 10 20.84 -8.18 -3.86
C ARG A 10 19.72 -7.90 -2.85
N TRP A 11 19.63 -8.71 -1.81
CA TRP A 11 18.88 -8.44 -0.59
C TRP A 11 19.84 -8.65 0.59
N ASN A 12 20.84 -7.79 0.70
CA ASN A 12 21.75 -7.82 1.82
C ASN A 12 21.54 -6.59 2.71
N ASP A 13 21.43 -6.92 4.00
CA ASP A 13 21.80 -6.13 5.17
C ASP A 13 20.70 -5.29 5.85
N PHE A 14 19.78 -5.98 6.51
CA PHE A 14 19.13 -5.49 7.74
C PHE A 14 19.06 -6.59 8.79
N SER A 15 20.19 -7.17 9.18
CA SER A 15 20.26 -8.08 10.32
C SER A 15 21.31 -7.59 11.32
N GLY A 16 20.90 -6.60 12.12
CA GLY A 16 21.52 -6.27 13.40
C GLY A 16 20.56 -6.45 14.58
N ASP A 17 19.25 -6.35 14.34
CA ASP A 17 18.21 -6.56 15.35
C ASP A 17 17.30 -7.71 14.93
N ASN A 18 17.23 -8.76 15.75
CA ASN A 18 16.40 -9.96 15.53
C ASN A 18 14.88 -9.71 15.65
N ASN A 19 14.38 -8.50 15.42
CA ASN A 19 12.98 -8.10 15.69
C ASN A 19 12.32 -7.30 14.55
N VAL A 20 12.76 -7.43 13.30
CA VAL A 20 12.01 -6.84 12.17
C VAL A 20 10.80 -7.71 11.85
N ILE A 21 9.64 -7.35 12.40
CA ILE A 21 8.37 -7.99 12.04
C ILE A 21 7.83 -7.30 10.78
N PHE A 22 7.87 -8.00 9.64
CA PHE A 22 7.20 -7.57 8.42
C PHE A 22 5.69 -7.82 8.55
N LEU A 23 4.97 -6.88 9.14
CA LEU A 23 3.52 -6.95 9.26
C LEU A 23 2.86 -6.21 8.10
N SER A 24 2.01 -6.89 7.34
CA SER A 24 1.17 -6.25 6.31
C SER A 24 -0.26 -6.10 6.81
N GLY A 25 -0.83 -4.91 6.64
CA GLY A 25 -2.22 -4.61 6.94
C GLY A 25 -3.08 -4.62 5.68
N TYR A 26 -4.32 -5.06 5.83
CA TYR A 26 -5.32 -5.05 4.76
C TYR A 26 -6.60 -4.40 5.27
N ALA A 27 -7.11 -3.43 4.52
CA ALA A 27 -8.41 -2.82 4.76
C ALA A 27 -9.27 -3.01 3.52
N ARG A 28 -10.48 -3.54 3.71
CA ARG A 28 -11.46 -3.77 2.65
C ARG A 28 -12.76 -3.06 3.00
N THR A 29 -13.37 -2.40 2.01
CA THR A 29 -14.69 -1.80 2.15
C THR A 29 -15.44 -1.79 0.81
N THR A 30 -16.73 -1.50 0.86
CA THR A 30 -17.57 -1.28 -0.31
C THR A 30 -18.03 0.17 -0.34
N LEU A 31 -17.80 0.84 -1.45
CA LEU A 31 -18.30 2.18 -1.74
C LEU A 31 -19.59 2.04 -2.57
N ILE A 32 -20.66 2.68 -2.12
CA ILE A 32 -21.94 2.70 -2.84
C ILE A 32 -22.04 4.02 -3.59
N SER A 33 -22.35 3.98 -4.88
CA SER A 33 -22.55 5.17 -5.72
C SER A 33 -23.87 5.10 -6.46
N ASP A 34 -24.68 6.16 -6.41
CA ASP A 34 -25.97 6.22 -7.11
C ASP A 34 -25.82 6.39 -8.63
N THR A 35 -24.64 6.86 -9.06
CA THR A 35 -24.32 7.15 -10.45
C THR A 35 -22.93 6.63 -10.82
N GLU A 36 -22.71 6.49 -12.13
CA GLU A 36 -21.35 6.38 -12.66
C GLU A 36 -20.70 7.76 -12.62
N ARG A 37 -19.54 7.88 -11.96
CA ARG A 37 -18.85 9.16 -11.83
C ARG A 37 -17.34 8.99 -11.66
N LYS A 38 -16.59 9.99 -12.10
CA LYS A 38 -15.18 10.14 -11.73
C LYS A 38 -15.10 10.66 -10.29
N ALA A 39 -14.11 10.18 -9.54
CA ALA A 39 -13.83 10.62 -8.18
C ALA A 39 -12.33 10.56 -7.90
N THR A 40 -11.90 11.17 -6.80
CA THR A 40 -10.54 11.05 -6.28
C THR A 40 -10.57 10.27 -4.98
N LEU A 41 -9.74 9.24 -4.88
CA LEU A 41 -9.46 8.57 -3.62
C LEU A 41 -8.29 9.26 -2.94
N ARG A 42 -8.51 9.89 -1.80
CA ARG A 42 -7.44 10.39 -0.93
C ARG A 42 -7.03 9.30 0.05
N VAL A 43 -5.76 8.90 0.00
CA VAL A 43 -5.22 7.83 0.86
C VAL A 43 -4.05 8.39 1.66
N GLY A 44 -4.21 8.48 2.98
CA GLY A 44 -3.11 8.72 3.91
C GLY A 44 -2.50 7.39 4.33
N PHE A 45 -1.19 7.23 4.19
CA PHE A 45 -0.49 5.98 4.44
C PHE A 45 0.87 6.22 5.07
N ALA A 46 1.37 5.21 5.79
CA ALA A 46 2.75 5.17 6.26
C ALA A 46 3.61 4.31 5.34
N ASN A 47 4.78 4.84 4.94
CA ASN A 47 5.71 4.28 3.96
C ASN A 47 5.12 3.88 2.60
N TRP A 48 4.34 2.80 2.49
CA TRP A 48 3.79 2.38 1.21
C TRP A 48 2.42 1.72 1.32
N ALA A 49 1.66 1.82 0.23
CA ALA A 49 0.40 1.14 0.05
C ALA A 49 0.15 0.71 -1.40
N ILE A 50 -0.59 -0.38 -1.56
CA ILE A 50 -1.14 -0.83 -2.84
C ILE A 50 -2.64 -0.73 -2.77
N VAL A 51 -3.23 -0.04 -3.74
CA VAL A 51 -4.67 0.21 -3.82
C VAL A 51 -5.27 -0.59 -4.96
N TYR A 52 -6.28 -1.38 -4.64
CA TYR A 52 -7.09 -2.14 -5.58
C TYR A 52 -8.52 -1.60 -5.57
N PHE A 53 -9.07 -1.41 -6.77
CA PHE A 53 -10.43 -0.93 -6.98
C PHE A 53 -11.15 -1.85 -7.96
N ASN A 54 -12.30 -2.41 -7.57
CA ASN A 54 -13.05 -3.40 -8.34
C ASN A 54 -12.16 -4.54 -8.89
N GLY A 55 -11.30 -5.09 -8.02
CA GLY A 55 -10.36 -6.16 -8.35
C GLY A 55 -9.13 -5.75 -9.18
N LYS A 56 -9.01 -4.49 -9.61
CA LYS A 56 -7.87 -3.98 -10.39
C LYS A 56 -6.93 -3.15 -9.53
N LYS A 57 -5.62 -3.37 -9.64
CA LYS A 57 -4.62 -2.49 -9.02
C LYS A 57 -4.67 -1.12 -9.70
N VAL A 58 -5.03 -0.08 -8.96
CA VAL A 58 -5.13 1.30 -9.48
C VAL A 58 -3.95 2.18 -9.06
N ALA A 59 -3.25 1.83 -7.98
CA ALA A 59 -2.06 2.55 -7.55
C ALA A 59 -1.08 1.67 -6.75
N THR A 60 0.18 2.08 -6.79
CA THR A 60 1.21 1.71 -5.82
C THR A 60 1.85 3.02 -5.39
N VAL A 61 1.72 3.36 -4.12
CA VAL A 61 2.27 4.57 -3.52
C VAL A 61 3.36 4.15 -2.57
N ASP A 62 4.52 4.77 -2.69
CA ASP A 62 5.74 4.41 -1.97
C ASP A 62 6.47 5.71 -1.63
N TYR A 63 6.64 5.93 -0.35
CA TYR A 63 7.21 7.11 0.24
C TYR A 63 8.22 6.68 1.29
N THR A 64 9.40 7.30 1.26
CA THR A 64 10.52 6.88 2.10
C THR A 64 10.40 7.37 3.53
N GLU A 65 9.68 8.47 3.75
CA GLU A 65 9.43 9.00 5.09
C GLU A 65 8.23 8.31 5.76
N GLU A 66 7.90 8.77 6.97
CA GLU A 66 6.93 8.12 7.85
C GLU A 66 5.48 8.19 7.35
N PHE A 67 5.04 9.32 6.79
CA PHE A 67 3.64 9.53 6.40
C PHE A 67 3.51 10.40 5.15
N GLU A 68 2.59 10.03 4.27
CA GLU A 68 2.21 10.83 3.09
C GLU A 68 0.74 10.62 2.73
N THR A 69 0.18 11.55 1.96
CA THR A 69 -1.15 11.47 1.37
C THR A 69 -1.09 11.45 -0.15
N ALA A 70 -1.62 10.38 -0.75
CA ALA A 70 -1.79 10.28 -2.19
C ALA A 70 -3.23 10.60 -2.64
N LYS A 71 -3.35 11.19 -3.83
CA LYS A 71 -4.62 11.37 -4.54
C LYS A 71 -4.66 10.47 -5.78
N ILE A 72 -5.59 9.53 -5.82
CA ILE A 72 -5.68 8.50 -6.86
C ILE A 72 -7.00 8.69 -7.62
N ALA A 73 -6.93 8.91 -8.93
CA ALA A 73 -8.13 8.99 -9.75
C ALA A 73 -8.82 7.63 -9.84
N ILE A 74 -10.12 7.58 -9.58
CA ILE A 74 -10.96 6.38 -9.68
C ILE A 74 -12.25 6.69 -10.45
N SER A 75 -12.85 5.65 -11.04
CA SER A 75 -14.16 5.74 -11.68
C SER A 75 -15.12 4.83 -10.94
N LEU A 76 -16.09 5.42 -10.24
CA LEU A 76 -17.17 4.71 -9.56
C LEU A 76 -18.19 4.23 -10.59
N GLN A 77 -18.59 2.98 -10.46
CA GLN A 77 -19.73 2.40 -11.14
C GLN A 77 -20.99 2.65 -10.31
N LYS A 78 -22.16 2.74 -10.95
CA LYS A 78 -23.43 2.74 -10.23
C LYS A 78 -23.56 1.44 -9.43
N GLY A 79 -23.96 1.54 -8.17
CA GLY A 79 -24.03 0.43 -7.22
C GLY A 79 -22.73 0.25 -6.43
N ASN A 80 -22.35 -1.00 -6.22
CA ASN A 80 -21.25 -1.38 -5.32
C ASN A 80 -19.90 -1.31 -6.03
N ASN A 81 -18.92 -0.70 -5.36
CA ASN A 81 -17.53 -0.68 -5.78
C ASN A 81 -16.65 -1.19 -4.65
N GLU A 82 -15.80 -2.17 -4.91
CA GLU A 82 -14.88 -2.71 -3.92
C GLU A 82 -13.60 -1.90 -3.86
N LEU A 83 -13.21 -1.52 -2.65
CA LEU A 83 -11.91 -0.97 -2.34
C LEU A 83 -11.14 -1.93 -1.42
N LEU A 84 -9.92 -2.27 -1.82
CA LEU A 84 -8.97 -3.00 -1.01
C LEU A 84 -7.64 -2.24 -0.97
N ILE A 85 -7.15 -1.95 0.23
CA ILE A 85 -5.85 -1.32 0.45
C ILE A 85 -4.98 -2.29 1.24
N LYS A 86 -3.79 -2.57 0.70
CA LYS A 86 -2.71 -3.23 1.42
C LYS A 86 -1.68 -2.18 1.82
N THR A 87 -1.21 -2.18 3.06
CA THR A 87 -0.15 -1.28 3.54
C THR A 87 0.83 -2.03 4.42
N ASN A 88 2.05 -1.50 4.56
CA ASN A 88 3.10 -2.04 5.42
C ASN A 88 4.14 -0.93 5.68
N ASN A 89 4.78 -0.98 6.85
CA ASN A 89 5.86 -0.08 7.20
C ASN A 89 7.22 -0.71 6.90
N ARG A 90 8.13 0.04 6.30
CA ARG A 90 9.52 -0.40 6.06
C ARG A 90 10.33 -0.39 7.35
N ILE A 91 9.98 0.51 8.28
CA ILE A 91 10.66 0.68 9.56
C ILE A 91 9.68 0.31 10.66
N ASN A 92 9.88 -0.85 11.28
CA ASN A 92 9.03 -1.34 12.36
C ASN A 92 9.79 -1.45 13.70
N ARG A 93 10.80 -0.57 13.88
CA ARG A 93 11.67 -0.57 15.08
C ARG A 93 10.90 -0.35 16.37
N GLU A 94 9.80 0.37 16.31
CA GLU A 94 9.11 0.86 17.51
C GLU A 94 7.68 0.30 17.66
N ARG A 95 7.25 -0.68 16.84
CA ARG A 95 5.87 -1.20 16.80
C ARG A 95 4.82 -0.10 16.59
N HIS A 96 5.18 0.95 15.84
CA HIS A 96 4.35 2.14 15.69
C HIS A 96 3.02 1.85 15.00
N ILE A 97 2.01 2.58 15.47
CA ILE A 97 0.63 2.56 15.02
C ILE A 97 0.58 2.74 13.51
N TRP A 98 -0.13 1.84 12.84
CA TRP A 98 -0.41 1.95 11.42
C TRP A 98 -1.40 3.07 11.17
N VAL A 99 -0.99 4.07 10.40
CA VAL A 99 -1.92 5.10 9.93
C VAL A 99 -2.37 4.71 8.53
N LEU A 100 -3.65 4.37 8.42
CA LEU A 100 -4.36 4.30 7.15
C LEU A 100 -5.60 5.16 7.27
N ASN A 101 -5.68 6.20 6.44
CA ASN A 101 -6.88 7.00 6.24
C ASN A 101 -7.29 6.92 4.77
N CYS A 102 -8.59 6.89 4.51
CA CYS A 102 -9.12 6.88 3.17
C CYS A 102 -10.41 7.70 3.09
N ALA A 103 -10.53 8.53 2.07
CA ALA A 103 -11.73 9.29 1.77
C ALA A 103 -11.97 9.36 0.26
N VAL A 104 -13.24 9.41 -0.15
CA VAL A 104 -13.64 9.71 -1.53
C VAL A 104 -13.93 11.21 -1.61
N GLU A 105 -13.24 11.89 -2.52
CA GLU A 105 -13.40 13.31 -2.86
C GLU A 105 -14.02 13.46 -4.27
#